data_AF-A0A0B0PME8-F1
#
_entry.id   AF-A0A0B0PME8-F1
#
_cell.length_a   1.000
_cell.length_b   1.000
_cell.length_c   1.000
_cell.angle_alpha   90.00
_cell.angle_beta   90.00
_cell.angle_gamma   90.00
#
_symmetry.space_group_name_H-M   'P 1'
#
loop_
_entity.id
_entity.type
_entity.pdbx_description
1 polymer ?
#
loop_
_entity_poly.entity_id
_entity_poly.type
_entity_poly.pdbx_seq_one_letter_code
_entity_poly.pdbx_strand_id
1 'polypeptide(L)'
;MTSEAGEIMEKLKEKKAEYEVIASTDSSVNLENIDNRIITEVVGLERYSRRYMPSESQAQAEVQRLRDQIAQMQANTVEQIAEVQRKYEELQQQLRAKAVARKAEAATMAAEQSKKDDDLQLQLQQMMQMFQQSQKPPS
;
A
#
# COMPACT_ATOMS: atom_id res chain seq x y z
N MET A 1 -36.94 -7.89 52.39
CA MET A 1 -35.76 -8.10 51.55
C MET A 1 -34.54 -7.46 52.21
N THR A 2 -34.02 -8.07 53.27
CA THR A 2 -32.92 -7.54 54.11
C THR A 2 -31.75 -8.53 54.28
N SER A 3 -31.74 -9.66 53.55
CA SER A 3 -30.71 -10.70 53.68
C SER A 3 -29.37 -10.34 53.03
N GLU A 4 -29.38 -9.54 51.96
CA GLU A 4 -28.20 -9.36 51.12
C GLU A 4 -27.13 -8.47 51.77
N ALA A 5 -27.54 -7.43 52.51
CA ALA A 5 -26.60 -6.56 53.23
C ALA A 5 -25.94 -7.25 54.44
N GLY A 6 -26.64 -8.19 55.10
CA GLY A 6 -26.08 -8.96 56.21
C GLY A 6 -25.01 -9.97 55.73
N GLU A 7 -25.28 -10.64 54.61
CA GLU A 7 -24.35 -11.62 54.01
C GLU A 7 -23.04 -10.97 53.53
N ILE A 8 -23.11 -9.73 53.02
CA ILE A 8 -21.91 -8.98 52.60
C ILE A 8 -21.04 -8.56 53.80
N MET A 9 -21.67 -8.19 54.93
CA MET A 9 -20.93 -7.80 56.14
C MET A 9 -20.18 -8.98 56.77
N GLU A 10 -20.79 -10.17 56.74
CA GLU A 10 -20.17 -11.38 57.27
C GLU A 10 -18.95 -11.81 56.42
N LYS A 11 -19.08 -11.82 55.10
CA LYS A 11 -17.96 -12.09 54.16
C LYS A 11 -16.79 -11.12 54.31
N LEU A 12 -17.05 -9.84 54.60
CA LEU A 12 -16.00 -8.85 54.84
C LEU A 12 -15.23 -9.12 56.15
N LYS A 13 -15.93 -9.60 57.18
CA LYS A 13 -15.33 -9.89 58.49
C LYS A 13 -14.44 -11.14 58.45
N GLU A 14 -14.87 -12.16 57.71
CA GLU A 14 -14.09 -13.37 57.45
C GLU A 14 -12.81 -13.05 56.65
N LYS A 15 -12.93 -12.25 55.58
CA LYS A 15 -11.78 -11.86 54.75
C LYS A 15 -10.75 -10.99 55.49
N LYS A 16 -11.19 -10.20 56.48
CA LYS A 16 -10.28 -9.44 57.36
C LYS A 16 -9.48 -10.36 58.27
N ALA A 17 -10.11 -11.40 58.82
CA ALA A 17 -9.44 -12.38 59.68
C ALA A 17 -8.42 -13.21 58.88
N GLU A 18 -8.75 -13.63 57.66
CA GLU A 18 -7.80 -14.31 56.76
C GLU A 18 -6.55 -13.45 56.48
N TYR A 19 -6.73 -12.16 56.22
CA TYR A 19 -5.59 -11.26 55.95
C TYR A 19 -4.67 -11.05 57.16
N GLU A 20 -5.23 -10.94 58.37
CA GLU A 20 -4.45 -10.86 59.62
C GLU A 20 -3.66 -12.15 59.90
N VAL A 21 -4.22 -13.33 59.56
CA VAL A 21 -3.53 -14.62 59.72
C VAL A 21 -2.35 -14.73 58.75
N ILE A 22 -2.50 -14.30 57.50
CA ILE A 22 -1.43 -14.35 56.49
C ILE A 22 -0.30 -13.38 56.86
N ALA A 23 -0.64 -12.16 57.31
CA ALA A 23 0.36 -11.17 57.77
C ALA A 23 1.13 -11.64 59.01
N SER A 24 0.48 -12.39 59.91
CA SER A 24 1.12 -12.98 61.10
C SER A 24 2.03 -14.16 60.75
N THR A 25 1.69 -14.94 59.71
CA THR A 25 2.47 -16.11 59.28
C THR A 25 3.72 -15.72 58.47
N ASP A 26 3.68 -14.59 57.76
CA ASP A 26 4.78 -14.11 56.91
C ASP A 26 5.92 -13.42 57.70
N SER A 27 5.76 -13.25 59.02
CA SER A 27 6.80 -12.66 59.90
C SER A 27 7.89 -13.66 60.32
N SER A 28 7.87 -14.91 59.85
CA SER A 28 8.87 -15.92 60.23
C SER A 28 10.08 -16.01 59.30
N VAL A 29 10.26 -15.04 58.40
CA VAL A 29 11.41 -15.04 57.48
C VAL A 29 12.70 -14.74 58.24
N ASN A 30 13.44 -15.80 58.56
CA ASN A 30 14.81 -15.71 59.04
C ASN A 30 15.66 -14.90 58.04
N LEU A 31 16.17 -13.74 58.45
CA LEU A 31 16.99 -12.84 57.63
C LEU A 31 18.17 -13.56 56.96
N GLU A 32 18.73 -14.56 57.65
CA GLU A 32 19.86 -15.36 57.17
C GLU A 32 19.49 -16.32 56.01
N ASN A 33 18.20 -16.66 55.87
CA ASN A 33 17.67 -17.42 54.72
C ASN A 33 17.37 -16.51 53.52
N ILE A 34 17.04 -15.24 53.75
CA ILE A 34 16.81 -14.25 52.67
C ILE A 34 18.13 -13.95 51.97
N ASP A 35 19.21 -13.73 52.71
CA ASP A 35 20.51 -13.39 52.12
C ASP A 35 21.03 -14.53 51.23
N ASN A 36 20.93 -15.79 51.69
CA ASN A 36 21.32 -16.95 50.89
C ASN A 36 20.41 -17.18 49.67
N ARG A 37 19.10 -16.92 49.79
CA ARG A 37 18.15 -17.00 48.68
C ARG A 37 18.38 -15.90 47.65
N ILE A 38 18.61 -14.66 48.09
CA ILE A 38 18.91 -13.52 47.21
C ILE A 38 20.23 -13.75 46.49
N ILE A 39 21.30 -14.19 47.18
CA ILE A 39 22.59 -14.49 46.53
C ILE A 39 22.42 -15.59 45.47
N THR A 40 21.63 -16.62 45.74
CA THR A 40 21.43 -17.73 44.79
C THR A 40 20.51 -17.35 43.62
N GLU A 41 19.41 -16.65 43.87
CA GLU A 41 18.47 -16.20 42.84
C GLU A 41 19.08 -15.07 41.99
N VAL A 42 19.75 -14.07 42.56
CA VAL A 42 20.38 -12.97 41.80
C VAL A 42 21.52 -13.49 40.93
N VAL A 43 22.43 -14.31 41.48
CA VAL A 43 23.55 -14.89 40.70
C VAL A 43 23.02 -15.91 39.67
N GLY A 44 21.93 -16.62 39.98
CA GLY A 44 21.25 -17.52 39.03
C GLY A 44 20.56 -16.77 37.89
N LEU A 45 19.86 -15.68 38.21
CA LEU A 45 19.15 -14.82 37.25
C LEU A 45 20.13 -14.10 36.34
N GLU A 46 21.26 -13.62 36.86
CA GLU A 46 22.31 -12.96 36.08
C GLU A 46 22.95 -13.91 35.05
N ARG A 47 23.12 -15.20 35.41
CA ARG A 47 23.55 -16.25 34.46
C ARG A 47 22.46 -16.61 33.45
N TYR A 48 21.19 -16.57 33.85
CA TYR A 48 20.06 -16.83 32.95
C TYR A 48 19.89 -15.69 31.94
N SER A 49 19.98 -14.44 32.38
CA SER A 49 19.96 -13.24 31.54
C SER A 49 21.15 -13.19 30.58
N ARG A 50 22.36 -13.57 31.01
CA ARG A 50 23.54 -13.66 30.12
C ARG A 50 23.45 -14.78 29.08
N ARG A 51 22.68 -15.84 29.35
CA ARG A 51 22.46 -16.97 28.42
C ARG A 51 21.30 -16.73 27.44
N TYR A 52 20.34 -15.87 27.77
CA TYR A 52 19.16 -15.58 26.95
C TYR A 52 19.13 -14.19 26.31
N MET A 53 20.02 -13.26 26.68
CA MET A 53 20.14 -11.97 26.00
C MET A 53 21.23 -12.07 24.92
N PRO A 54 20.90 -11.81 23.64
CA PRO A 54 21.91 -11.53 22.63
C PRO A 54 22.81 -10.41 23.16
N SER A 55 24.13 -10.53 22.97
CA SER A 55 25.03 -9.40 23.26
C SER A 55 24.51 -8.16 22.52
N GLU A 56 24.57 -6.97 23.11
CA GLU A 56 24.05 -5.74 22.48
C GLU A 56 24.58 -5.56 21.04
N SER A 57 25.81 -6.00 20.78
CA SER A 57 26.42 -6.04 19.44
C SER A 57 25.70 -6.96 18.44
N GLN A 58 25.15 -8.09 18.88
CA GLN A 58 24.35 -9.00 18.04
C GLN A 58 22.98 -8.39 17.72
N ALA A 59 22.32 -7.78 18.72
CA ALA A 59 21.07 -7.06 18.49
C ALA A 59 21.25 -5.89 17.52
N GLN A 60 22.36 -5.14 17.64
CA GLN A 60 22.70 -4.07 16.70
C GLN A 60 22.97 -4.58 15.28
N ALA A 61 23.65 -5.71 15.12
CA ALA A 61 23.91 -6.32 13.82
C ALA A 61 22.60 -6.77 13.13
N GLU A 62 21.64 -7.33 13.88
CA GLU A 62 20.33 -7.69 13.35
C GLU A 62 19.50 -6.46 12.95
N VAL A 63 19.52 -5.40 13.75
CA VAL A 63 18.87 -4.12 13.41
C VAL A 63 19.48 -3.54 12.13
N GLN A 64 20.80 -3.58 11.97
CA GLN A 64 21.45 -3.08 10.76
C GLN A 64 21.07 -3.92 9.53
N ARG A 65 21.07 -5.25 9.66
CA ARG A 65 20.63 -6.15 8.58
C ARG A 65 19.19 -5.88 8.16
N LEU A 66 18.30 -5.64 9.12
CA LEU A 66 16.90 -5.29 8.82
C LEU A 66 16.79 -3.94 8.12
N ARG A 67 17.59 -2.94 8.53
CA ARG A 67 17.65 -1.64 7.83
C ARG A 67 18.09 -1.79 6.38
N ASP A 68 19.12 -2.60 6.13
CA ASP A 68 19.63 -2.83 4.79
C ASP A 68 18.58 -3.56 3.92
N GLN A 69 17.87 -4.54 4.48
CA GLN A 69 16.75 -5.21 3.80
C GLN A 69 15.59 -4.25 3.49
N ILE A 70 15.21 -3.39 4.43
CA ILE A 70 14.16 -2.39 4.22
C ILE A 70 14.60 -1.41 3.12
N ALA A 71 15.85 -0.94 3.15
CA ALA A 71 16.39 -0.04 2.13
C ALA A 71 16.38 -0.70 0.74
N GLN A 72 16.76 -1.99 0.66
CA GLN A 72 16.70 -2.74 -0.59
C GLN A 72 15.27 -2.91 -1.11
N MET A 73 14.32 -3.26 -0.24
CA MET A 73 12.91 -3.35 -0.61
C MET A 73 12.35 -2.01 -1.08
N GLN A 74 12.72 -0.90 -0.42
CA GLN A 74 12.32 0.45 -0.80
C GLN A 74 12.89 0.82 -2.16
N ALA A 75 14.18 0.57 -2.40
CA ALA A 75 14.81 0.84 -3.69
C ALA A 75 14.13 0.07 -4.84
N ASN A 76 13.86 -1.23 -4.64
CA ASN A 76 13.15 -2.03 -5.65
C ASN A 76 11.72 -1.53 -5.88
N THR A 77 11.01 -1.14 -4.82
CA THR A 77 9.66 -0.58 -4.93
C THR A 77 9.66 0.72 -5.75
N VAL A 78 10.61 1.61 -5.48
CA VAL A 78 10.76 2.88 -6.21
C VAL A 78 11.08 2.62 -7.69
N GLU A 79 11.96 1.66 -7.97
CA GLU A 79 12.30 1.26 -9.33
C GLU A 79 11.08 0.72 -10.10
N GLN A 80 10.29 -0.17 -9.48
CA GLN A 80 9.05 -0.67 -10.08
C GLN A 80 8.03 0.45 -10.36
N ILE A 81 7.88 1.42 -9.44
CA ILE A 81 7.00 2.58 -9.65
C ILE A 81 7.48 3.39 -10.86
N ALA A 82 8.79 3.66 -10.96
CA ALA A 82 9.37 4.40 -12.06
C ALA A 82 9.18 3.67 -13.41
N GLU A 83 9.30 2.34 -13.44
CA GLU A 83 9.03 1.54 -14.64
C GLU A 83 7.57 1.62 -15.07
N VAL A 84 6.63 1.49 -14.13
CA VAL A 84 5.20 1.60 -14.42
C VAL A 84 4.86 2.99 -14.97
N GLN A 85 5.41 4.05 -14.36
CA GLN A 85 5.24 5.42 -14.85
C GLN A 85 5.78 5.58 -16.28
N ARG A 86 6.97 5.05 -16.57
CA ARG A 86 7.56 5.09 -17.91
C ARG A 86 6.70 4.38 -18.94
N LYS A 87 6.21 3.17 -18.63
CA LYS A 87 5.33 2.40 -19.52
C LYS A 87 4.02 3.14 -19.79
N TYR A 88 3.47 3.81 -18.78
CA TYR A 88 2.27 4.61 -18.93
C TYR A 88 2.48 5.81 -19.87
N GLU A 89 3.58 6.54 -19.70
CA GLU A 89 3.97 7.66 -20.57
C GLU A 89 4.16 7.20 -22.03
N GLU A 90 4.86 6.08 -22.23
CA GLU A 90 5.07 5.48 -23.55
C GLU A 90 3.74 5.10 -24.21
N LEU A 91 2.84 4.46 -23.47
CA LEU A 91 1.51 4.11 -23.99
C LEU A 91 0.70 5.35 -24.38
N GLN A 92 0.75 6.42 -23.58
CA GLN A 92 0.10 7.69 -23.95
C GLN A 92 0.68 8.26 -25.24
N GLN A 93 2.00 8.23 -25.43
CA GLN A 93 2.64 8.69 -26.65
C GLN A 93 2.25 7.85 -27.87
N GLN A 94 2.23 6.53 -27.73
CA GLN A 94 1.79 5.63 -28.81
C GLN A 94 0.34 5.89 -29.23
N LEU A 95 -0.56 6.09 -28.27
CA LEU A 95 -1.96 6.41 -28.56
C LEU A 95 -2.10 7.76 -29.27
N ARG A 96 -1.35 8.78 -28.83
CA ARG A 96 -1.33 10.10 -29.50
C ARG A 96 -0.81 9.98 -30.93
N ALA A 97 0.32 9.30 -31.13
CA ALA A 97 0.90 9.08 -32.46
C ALA A 97 -0.07 8.34 -33.38
N LYS A 98 -0.72 7.28 -32.88
CA LYS A 98 -1.71 6.51 -33.62
C LYS A 98 -2.94 7.32 -33.99
N ALA A 99 -3.41 8.19 -33.10
CA ALA A 99 -4.53 9.09 -33.37
C ALA A 99 -4.17 10.13 -34.45
N VAL A 100 -2.96 10.70 -34.39
CA VAL A 100 -2.46 11.64 -35.41
C VAL A 100 -2.35 10.96 -36.77
N ALA A 101 -1.77 9.75 -36.83
CA ALA A 101 -1.64 8.98 -38.07
C ALA A 101 -3.01 8.70 -38.70
N ARG A 102 -3.97 8.18 -37.92
CA ARG A 102 -5.33 7.93 -38.41
C ARG A 102 -6.05 9.19 -38.88
N LYS A 103 -5.85 10.32 -38.19
CA LYS A 103 -6.45 11.59 -38.62
C LYS A 103 -5.84 12.09 -39.93
N ALA A 104 -4.53 11.93 -40.10
CA ALA A 104 -3.85 12.28 -41.34
C ALA A 104 -4.35 11.43 -42.51
N GLU A 105 -4.43 10.10 -42.33
CA GLU A 105 -4.97 9.18 -43.33
C GLU A 105 -6.43 9.51 -43.69
N ALA A 106 -7.28 9.79 -42.70
CA ALA A 106 -8.66 10.20 -42.95
C ALA A 106 -8.73 11.52 -43.75
N ALA A 107 -7.86 12.48 -43.44
CA ALA A 107 -7.79 13.75 -44.15
C ALA A 107 -7.31 13.57 -45.60
N THR A 108 -6.33 12.70 -45.86
CA THR A 108 -5.88 12.41 -47.23
C THR A 108 -6.97 11.73 -48.04
N MET A 109 -7.66 10.73 -47.48
CA MET A 109 -8.79 10.08 -48.15
C MET A 109 -9.94 11.04 -48.43
N ALA A 110 -10.28 11.93 -47.49
CA ALA A 110 -11.31 12.94 -47.70
C ALA A 110 -10.92 13.94 -48.80
N ALA A 111 -9.68 14.40 -48.82
CA ALA A 111 -9.19 15.31 -49.86
C ALA A 111 -9.17 14.66 -51.25
N GLU A 112 -8.82 13.38 -51.35
CA GLU A 112 -8.92 12.62 -52.60
C GLU A 112 -10.36 12.46 -53.07
N GLN A 113 -11.30 12.21 -52.14
CA GLN A 113 -12.71 12.10 -52.48
C GLN A 113 -13.28 13.43 -52.95
N SER A 114 -12.97 14.54 -52.27
CA SER A 114 -13.40 15.87 -52.70
C SER A 114 -12.91 16.22 -54.10
N LYS A 115 -11.66 15.88 -54.45
CA LYS A 115 -11.17 16.08 -55.83
C LYS A 115 -11.98 15.29 -56.87
N LYS A 116 -12.36 14.05 -56.56
CA LYS A 116 -13.19 13.24 -57.46
C LYS A 116 -14.59 13.84 -57.62
N ASP A 117 -15.15 14.34 -56.53
CA ASP A 117 -16.47 14.98 -56.53
C ASP A 117 -16.44 16.29 -57.34
N ASP A 118 -15.39 17.11 -57.18
CA ASP A 118 -15.15 18.34 -57.94
C ASP A 118 -14.99 18.05 -59.46
N ASP A 119 -14.20 17.02 -59.81
CA ASP A 119 -14.00 16.59 -61.19
C ASP A 119 -15.32 16.11 -61.82
N LEU A 120 -16.12 15.33 -61.07
CA LEU A 120 -17.43 14.87 -61.54
C LEU A 120 -18.41 16.03 -61.75
N GLN A 121 -18.39 17.01 -60.83
CA GLN A 121 -19.21 18.22 -60.96
C GLN A 121 -18.84 19.01 -62.23
N LEU A 122 -17.55 19.14 -62.53
CA LEU A 122 -17.07 19.80 -63.74
C LEU A 122 -17.53 19.08 -65.02
N GLN A 123 -17.45 17.74 -65.04
CA GLN A 123 -17.92 16.95 -66.18
C GLN A 123 -19.43 17.11 -66.43
N LEU A 124 -20.24 17.08 -65.35
CA LEU A 124 -21.68 17.30 -65.45
C LEU A 124 -22.00 18.71 -65.98
N GLN A 125 -21.26 19.72 -65.54
CA GLN A 125 -21.42 21.09 -66.04
C GLN A 125 -21.15 21.19 -67.55
N GLN A 126 -20.06 20.57 -68.02
CA GLN A 126 -19.74 20.52 -69.45
C GLN A 126 -20.84 19.83 -70.27
N MET A 127 -21.35 18.70 -69.76
CA MET A 127 -22.43 17.96 -70.43
C MET A 127 -23.72 18.78 -70.54
N MET A 128 -24.11 19.49 -69.48
CA MET A 128 -25.26 20.40 -69.50
C MET A 128 -25.08 21.53 -70.52
N GLN A 129 -23.88 22.08 -70.64
CA GLN A 129 -23.60 23.15 -71.60
C GLN A 129 -23.72 22.67 -73.04
N MET A 130 -23.15 21.51 -73.36
CA MET A 130 -23.29 20.91 -74.69
C MET A 130 -24.75 20.59 -75.02
N PHE A 131 -25.51 20.04 -74.07
CA PHE A 131 -26.94 19.76 -74.26
C PHE A 131 -27.75 21.03 -74.59
N GLN A 132 -27.49 22.13 -73.87
CA GLN A 132 -28.15 23.41 -74.15
C GLN A 132 -27.81 23.97 -75.53
N GLN A 133 -26.57 23.78 -76.01
CA GLN A 133 -26.18 24.19 -77.36
C GLN A 133 -26.91 23.40 -78.44
N SER A 134 -27.09 22.09 -78.25
CA SER A 134 -27.84 21.23 -79.18
C SER A 134 -29.35 21.54 -79.23
N GLN A 135 -29.89 22.17 -78.18
CA GLN A 135 -31.29 22.60 -78.11
C GLN A 135 -31.54 23.98 -78.74
N LYS A 136 -30.49 24.73 -79.12
CA LYS A 136 -30.68 26.02 -79.80
C LYS A 136 -31.08 25.78 -81.26
N PRO A 137 -32.18 26.40 -81.75
CA PRO A 137 -32.58 26.27 -83.14
C PRO A 137 -31.52 26.92 -84.06
N PRO A 138 -31.22 26.32 -85.23
CA PRO A 138 -30.32 26.92 -86.20
C PRO A 138 -30.91 28.25 -86.71
N SER A 139 -30.07 29.27 -86.81
CA SER A 139 -30.44 30.59 -87.33
C SER A 139 -30.49 30.62 -88.86
#